data_AF-A0AAX3PSB0-F1
#
_entry.id   AF-A0AAX3PSB0-F1
#
_cell.length_a   1.000
_cell.length_b   1.000
_cell.length_c   1.000
_cell.angle_alpha   90.00
_cell.angle_beta   90.00
_cell.angle_gamma   90.00
#
_symmetry.space_group_name_H-M   'P 1'
#
loop_
_entity.id
_entity.type
_entity.pdbx_description
1 polymer ?
#
loop_
_entity_poly.entity_id
_entity_poly.type
_entity_poly.pdbx_seq_one_letter_code
_entity_poly.pdbx_strand_id
1 'polypeptide(L)'
;MAIQTINLGSAPSGAGGDTFRSTGTKVNENFTDNTHAASRYVGEGSGNLLQTGAFGLGAFQSEISNPFKNLPTAELRKTRFISFKDVPDVSSGSGSAISLPTLSAYTNNYLIGTNNGDLYHGVSTSVQVDPSVRGVRYGKILSGNNTTIDSNGFVKAASPIVQLFADKIDANQEALEQEPIFEKVDVGHYLLKNTDGFSENGWYIEMPKDANGNVLVAVQYQQLEDNTIEVKTLAKKFDEETGDIVPNLEKPRDIPAGRWIDIRLKELPKSEIEISNTPPEFQQTNLAKAVEEALKDDSEQ
;
A
#
# COMPACT_ATOMS: atom_id res chain seq x y z
N MET A 1 37.77 -25.62 -9.98
CA MET A 1 37.66 -27.06 -10.38
C MET A 1 36.38 -27.68 -9.80
N ALA A 2 36.02 -28.94 -10.08
CA ALA A 2 34.91 -29.61 -9.39
C ALA A 2 35.33 -30.03 -7.95
N ILE A 3 34.38 -30.06 -7.00
CA ILE A 3 34.60 -30.54 -5.62
C ILE A 3 35.32 -31.90 -5.66
N GLN A 4 36.44 -32.01 -4.96
CA GLN A 4 37.15 -33.28 -4.78
C GLN A 4 36.46 -34.11 -3.69
N THR A 5 36.02 -35.31 -4.02
CA THR A 5 35.44 -36.26 -3.06
C THR A 5 36.49 -37.25 -2.58
N ILE A 6 36.52 -37.47 -1.27
CA ILE A 6 37.37 -38.49 -0.64
C ILE A 6 36.76 -39.87 -0.95
N ASN A 7 37.57 -40.77 -1.50
CA ASN A 7 37.21 -42.16 -1.71
C ASN A 7 37.61 -42.97 -0.46
N LEU A 8 36.62 -43.49 0.27
CA LEU A 8 36.86 -44.26 1.49
C LEU A 8 37.19 -45.74 1.24
N GLY A 9 37.10 -46.22 -0.01
CA GLY A 9 37.31 -47.62 -0.36
C GLY A 9 36.19 -48.55 0.11
N SER A 10 36.43 -49.86 0.06
CA SER A 10 35.44 -50.88 0.44
C SER A 10 35.48 -51.20 1.94
N ALA A 11 34.34 -51.08 2.62
CA ALA A 11 34.21 -51.48 4.02
C ALA A 11 34.46 -53.00 4.23
N PRO A 12 35.01 -53.45 5.37
CA PRO A 12 35.41 -52.64 6.54
C PRO A 12 36.85 -52.12 6.45
N SER A 13 37.64 -52.59 5.48
CA SER A 13 39.09 -52.37 5.42
C SER A 13 39.50 -51.02 4.80
N GLY A 14 38.62 -50.39 4.02
CA GLY A 14 38.94 -49.21 3.23
C GLY A 14 39.82 -49.51 2.01
N ALA A 15 39.99 -50.79 1.64
CA ALA A 15 40.79 -51.19 0.49
C ALA A 15 40.31 -50.51 -0.80
N GLY A 16 41.24 -50.00 -1.61
CA GLY A 16 40.95 -49.22 -2.82
C GLY A 16 40.59 -47.75 -2.58
N GLY A 17 40.67 -47.26 -1.34
CA GLY A 17 40.45 -45.85 -0.98
C GLY A 17 41.68 -44.95 -1.13
N ASP A 18 41.49 -43.66 -0.86
CA ASP A 18 42.55 -42.66 -0.84
C ASP A 18 43.52 -42.89 0.32
N THR A 19 44.82 -42.64 0.08
CA THR A 19 45.82 -42.51 1.15
C THR A 19 45.60 -41.23 1.96
N PHE A 20 46.15 -41.16 3.18
CA PHE A 20 46.11 -39.91 3.97
C PHE A 20 46.66 -38.69 3.22
N ARG A 21 47.71 -38.88 2.41
CA ARG A 21 48.29 -37.80 1.60
C ARG A 21 47.34 -37.34 0.49
N SER A 22 46.78 -38.26 -0.28
CA SER A 22 45.83 -37.91 -1.36
C SER A 22 44.54 -37.30 -0.80
N THR A 23 44.07 -37.77 0.36
CA THR A 23 42.98 -37.14 1.11
C THR A 23 43.33 -35.71 1.50
N GLY A 24 44.52 -35.48 2.08
CA GLY A 24 44.99 -34.14 2.44
C GLY A 24 45.11 -33.19 1.24
N THR A 25 45.58 -33.69 0.09
CA THR A 25 45.62 -32.92 -1.16
C THR A 25 44.22 -32.52 -1.62
N LYS A 26 43.26 -33.46 -1.67
CA LYS A 26 41.87 -33.19 -2.06
C LYS A 26 41.20 -32.17 -1.13
N VAL A 27 41.43 -32.29 0.18
CA VAL A 27 40.93 -31.34 1.18
C VAL A 27 41.55 -29.96 0.94
N ASN A 28 42.87 -29.87 0.80
CA ASN A 28 43.55 -28.60 0.56
C ASN A 28 43.06 -27.92 -0.73
N GLU A 29 42.90 -28.66 -1.82
CA GLU A 29 42.36 -28.13 -3.08
C GLU A 29 40.95 -27.56 -2.91
N ASN A 30 40.08 -28.26 -2.17
CA ASN A 30 38.73 -27.79 -1.89
C ASN A 30 38.66 -26.50 -1.04
N PHE A 31 39.72 -26.14 -0.31
CA PHE A 31 39.75 -24.94 0.55
C PHE A 31 40.68 -23.83 0.04
N THR A 32 41.55 -24.11 -0.93
CA THR A 32 42.50 -23.12 -1.49
C THR A 32 42.02 -22.50 -2.81
N ASP A 33 41.12 -23.15 -3.54
CA ASP A 33 40.50 -22.60 -4.76
C ASP A 33 39.24 -21.77 -4.43
N ASN A 34 39.41 -20.46 -4.14
CA ASN A 34 38.32 -19.53 -3.79
C ASN A 34 37.33 -19.22 -4.94
N THR A 35 37.54 -19.80 -6.13
CA THR A 35 36.60 -19.67 -7.24
C THR A 35 35.36 -20.55 -7.05
N HIS A 36 35.43 -21.60 -6.22
CA HIS A 36 34.32 -22.49 -5.90
C HIS A 36 33.47 -21.98 -4.72
N ALA A 37 32.15 -22.19 -4.77
CA ALA A 37 31.27 -21.94 -3.62
C ALA A 37 31.71 -22.65 -2.32
N ALA A 38 32.28 -23.86 -2.39
CA ALA A 38 32.62 -24.67 -1.21
C ALA A 38 33.80 -24.10 -0.39
N SER A 39 34.58 -23.18 -0.96
CA SER A 39 35.77 -22.57 -0.36
C SER A 39 35.58 -21.08 -0.03
N ARG A 40 34.45 -20.48 -0.43
CA ARG A 40 34.16 -19.07 -0.16
C ARG A 40 33.67 -18.91 1.27
N TYR A 41 34.08 -17.82 1.90
CA TYR A 41 33.52 -17.42 3.19
C TYR A 41 32.03 -17.12 3.06
N VAL A 42 31.30 -17.28 4.17
CA VAL A 42 29.89 -16.91 4.28
C VAL A 42 29.80 -15.52 4.92
N GLY A 43 29.04 -14.59 4.34
CA GLY A 43 28.82 -13.25 4.87
C GLY A 43 28.56 -12.19 3.80
N GLU A 44 28.56 -10.91 4.18
CA GLU A 44 28.27 -9.78 3.27
C GLU A 44 29.51 -9.23 2.54
N GLY A 45 30.69 -9.81 2.76
CA GLY A 45 31.94 -9.40 2.12
C GLY A 45 31.96 -9.67 0.61
N SER A 46 32.72 -8.87 -0.14
CA SER A 46 32.93 -9.10 -1.58
C SER A 46 33.53 -10.49 -1.83
N GLY A 47 32.91 -11.26 -2.72
CA GLY A 47 33.33 -12.62 -3.05
C GLY A 47 32.79 -13.72 -2.13
N ASN A 48 32.07 -13.37 -1.05
CA ASN A 48 31.46 -14.34 -0.13
C ASN A 48 30.18 -14.96 -0.70
N LEU A 49 29.79 -16.11 -0.15
CA LEU A 49 28.42 -16.61 -0.24
C LEU A 49 27.53 -15.86 0.77
N LEU A 50 26.30 -15.54 0.37
CA LEU A 50 25.35 -14.87 1.26
C LEU A 50 24.77 -15.85 2.28
N GLN A 51 24.74 -15.43 3.55
CA GLN A 51 24.01 -16.14 4.60
C GLN A 51 22.51 -15.83 4.55
N THR A 52 21.69 -16.74 5.07
CA THR A 52 20.27 -16.47 5.36
C THR A 52 20.16 -15.21 6.23
N GLY A 53 19.31 -14.27 5.82
CA GLY A 53 19.12 -12.95 6.43
C GLY A 53 20.00 -11.84 5.87
N ALA A 54 21.03 -12.14 5.07
CA ALA A 54 21.85 -11.12 4.42
C ALA A 54 20.98 -10.21 3.55
N PHE A 55 21.12 -8.90 3.71
CA PHE A 55 20.33 -7.88 3.01
C PHE A 55 18.80 -8.07 3.10
N GLY A 56 18.31 -8.78 4.12
CA GLY A 56 16.88 -9.04 4.34
C GLY A 56 16.28 -10.17 3.53
N LEU A 57 17.11 -11.06 2.99
CA LEU A 57 16.65 -12.22 2.24
C LEU A 57 16.58 -13.47 3.12
N GLY A 58 15.41 -14.12 3.14
CA GLY A 58 15.25 -15.48 3.71
C GLY A 58 15.23 -15.57 5.24
N ALA A 59 15.20 -14.44 5.95
CA ALA A 59 15.02 -14.40 7.40
C ALA A 59 14.02 -13.30 7.79
N PHE A 60 13.40 -13.46 8.96
CA PHE A 60 12.65 -12.38 9.59
C PHE A 60 13.58 -11.21 9.93
N GLN A 61 13.15 -9.99 9.62
CA GLN A 61 13.83 -8.76 9.99
C GLN A 61 12.98 -7.93 10.92
N SER A 62 13.59 -7.40 11.98
CA SER A 62 12.97 -6.39 12.83
C SER A 62 12.62 -5.15 12.01
N GLU A 63 11.45 -4.60 12.25
CA GLU A 63 10.98 -3.39 11.58
C GLU A 63 11.84 -2.19 11.99
N ILE A 64 12.22 -1.38 11.00
CA ILE A 64 12.95 -0.14 11.21
C ILE A 64 11.97 1.03 11.13
N SER A 65 11.87 1.79 12.22
CA SER A 65 11.11 3.04 12.22
C SER A 65 11.75 4.05 11.28
N ASN A 66 10.98 4.64 10.36
CA ASN A 66 11.41 5.59 9.33
C ASN A 66 12.81 5.31 8.75
N PRO A 67 12.99 4.22 7.98
CA PRO A 67 14.31 3.77 7.53
C PRO A 67 15.01 4.81 6.65
N PHE A 68 14.27 5.70 6.00
CA PHE A 68 14.84 6.80 5.21
C PHE A 68 15.65 7.76 6.04
N LYS A 69 15.13 8.14 7.20
CA LYS A 69 15.82 9.01 8.15
C LYS A 69 16.79 8.21 9.00
N ASN A 70 16.34 7.10 9.58
CA ASN A 70 17.03 6.48 10.71
C ASN A 70 18.11 5.46 10.30
N LEU A 71 18.13 4.98 9.05
CA LEU A 71 19.23 4.11 8.63
C LEU A 71 20.54 4.89 8.48
N PRO A 72 21.65 4.33 8.99
CA PRO A 72 22.98 4.85 8.70
C PRO A 72 23.24 4.94 7.20
N THR A 73 24.02 5.93 6.78
CA THR A 73 24.39 6.13 5.38
C THR A 73 24.99 4.88 4.73
N ALA A 74 25.83 4.14 5.45
CA ALA A 74 26.44 2.91 4.93
C ALA A 74 25.40 1.84 4.58
N GLU A 75 24.31 1.76 5.36
CA GLU A 75 23.26 0.76 5.17
C GLU A 75 22.30 1.13 4.03
N LEU A 76 22.01 2.43 3.84
CA LEU A 76 21.24 2.90 2.67
C LEU A 76 21.99 2.77 1.34
N ARG A 77 23.30 2.51 1.38
CA ARG A 77 24.13 2.28 0.18
C ARG A 77 24.21 0.80 -0.20
N LYS A 78 23.48 -0.07 0.49
CA LYS A 78 23.34 -1.49 0.15
C LYS A 78 22.03 -1.69 -0.60
N THR A 79 22.06 -2.54 -1.63
CA THR A 79 20.81 -3.10 -2.16
C THR A 79 20.27 -4.09 -1.14
N ARG A 80 19.04 -3.90 -0.66
CA ARG A 80 18.46 -4.73 0.40
C ARG A 80 16.94 -4.65 0.47
N PHE A 81 16.33 -5.68 1.04
CA PHE A 81 14.96 -5.68 1.51
C PHE A 81 14.91 -5.14 2.95
N ILE A 82 13.84 -4.44 3.29
CA ILE A 82 13.68 -3.75 4.58
C ILE A 82 12.24 -3.93 5.05
N SER A 83 12.06 -4.42 6.27
CA SER A 83 10.81 -4.22 7.00
C SER A 83 10.82 -2.86 7.69
N PHE A 84 9.76 -2.08 7.56
CA PHE A 84 9.71 -0.72 8.08
C PHE A 84 8.44 -0.43 8.86
N LYS A 85 8.48 0.61 9.69
CA LYS A 85 7.32 1.19 10.38
C LYS A 85 7.45 2.71 10.55
N ASP A 86 6.38 3.36 10.99
CA ASP A 86 6.33 4.79 11.36
C ASP A 86 6.94 5.74 10.31
N VAL A 87 6.46 5.68 9.05
CA VAL A 87 6.89 6.61 7.99
C VAL A 87 5.88 7.75 7.90
N PRO A 88 6.16 8.96 8.42
CA PRO A 88 5.12 9.97 8.64
C PRO A 88 4.41 10.44 7.35
N ASP A 89 5.16 10.56 6.26
CA ASP A 89 4.66 11.05 4.97
C ASP A 89 3.99 9.95 4.12
N VAL A 90 3.96 8.72 4.63
CA VAL A 90 3.37 7.54 3.98
C VAL A 90 2.51 6.87 5.04
N SER A 91 1.24 7.29 5.13
CA SER A 91 0.20 6.92 6.12
C SER A 91 0.02 5.41 6.35
N SER A 92 1.06 4.74 6.80
CA SER A 92 1.23 3.30 6.90
C SER A 92 1.98 3.01 8.19
N GLY A 93 1.40 2.15 9.02
CA GLY A 93 1.98 1.77 10.31
C GLY A 93 3.21 0.86 10.13
N SER A 94 3.20 0.00 9.11
CA SER A 94 4.34 -0.84 8.74
C SER A 94 4.25 -1.38 7.30
N GLY A 95 5.34 -1.95 6.79
CA GLY A 95 5.39 -2.52 5.46
C GLY A 95 6.77 -3.08 5.07
N SER A 96 6.95 -3.36 3.78
CA SER A 96 8.21 -3.83 3.20
C SER A 96 8.74 -2.87 2.15
N ALA A 97 10.05 -2.71 2.06
CA ALA A 97 10.69 -1.84 1.08
C ALA A 97 11.86 -2.53 0.40
N ILE A 98 12.14 -2.11 -0.83
CA ILE A 98 13.36 -2.46 -1.56
C ILE A 98 14.22 -1.20 -1.65
N SER A 99 15.41 -1.26 -1.09
CA SER A 99 16.43 -0.21 -1.18
C SER A 99 17.32 -0.45 -2.39
N LEU A 100 17.36 0.51 -3.31
CA LEU A 100 18.14 0.49 -4.56
C LEU A 100 19.01 1.77 -4.65
N PRO A 101 20.22 1.75 -4.09
CA PRO A 101 21.14 2.89 -4.14
C PRO A 101 21.65 3.16 -5.54
N THR A 102 21.86 4.44 -5.85
CA THR A 102 22.49 4.89 -7.11
C THR A 102 23.90 5.42 -6.87
N LEU A 103 24.71 5.48 -7.94
CA LEU A 103 26.10 5.94 -7.87
C LEU A 103 26.23 7.41 -7.42
N SER A 104 25.23 8.24 -7.65
CA SER A 104 25.27 9.70 -7.43
C SER A 104 24.85 10.16 -6.03
N ALA A 105 25.04 9.33 -5.00
CA ALA A 105 24.66 9.64 -3.60
C ALA A 105 23.16 9.86 -3.34
N TYR A 106 22.31 9.30 -4.20
CA TYR A 106 20.88 9.13 -3.98
C TYR A 106 20.56 7.66 -3.73
N THR A 107 19.65 7.38 -2.81
CA THR A 107 19.08 6.04 -2.66
C THR A 107 17.60 6.10 -2.98
N ASN A 108 17.20 5.40 -4.04
CA ASN A 108 15.80 5.16 -4.33
C ASN A 108 15.36 4.00 -3.43
N ASN A 109 14.34 4.19 -2.61
CA ASN A 109 13.75 3.08 -1.87
C ASN A 109 12.28 2.98 -2.27
N TYR A 110 11.93 1.87 -2.90
CA TYR A 110 10.56 1.58 -3.30
C TYR A 110 9.84 0.99 -2.09
N LEU A 111 8.80 1.67 -1.61
CA LEU A 111 8.01 1.23 -0.46
C LEU A 111 6.80 0.45 -0.97
N ILE A 112 6.73 -0.80 -0.56
CA ILE A 112 5.51 -1.58 -0.66
C ILE A 112 4.90 -1.54 0.74
N GLY A 113 4.28 -0.40 1.05
CA GLY A 113 3.48 -0.22 2.26
C GLY A 113 2.18 -1.01 2.12
N THR A 114 1.83 -1.80 3.13
CA THR A 114 0.68 -2.72 3.07
C THR A 114 -0.59 -2.14 3.66
N ASN A 115 -0.56 -0.90 4.19
CA ASN A 115 -1.73 -0.31 4.85
C ASN A 115 -2.60 0.45 3.85
N ASN A 116 -3.87 0.06 3.76
CA ASN A 116 -4.91 0.59 2.87
C ASN A 116 -4.72 0.35 1.36
N GLY A 117 -3.77 -0.52 0.95
CA GLY A 117 -3.59 -0.91 -0.45
C GLY A 117 -2.93 0.14 -1.37
N ASP A 118 -2.55 1.31 -0.82
CA ASP A 118 -1.81 2.34 -1.54
C ASP A 118 -0.31 2.01 -1.60
N LEU A 119 0.29 2.18 -2.78
CA LEU A 119 1.73 2.01 -2.99
C LEU A 119 2.44 3.37 -2.96
N TYR A 120 3.67 3.40 -2.44
CA TYR A 120 4.44 4.64 -2.33
C TYR A 120 5.88 4.46 -2.79
N HIS A 121 6.45 5.51 -3.37
CA HIS A 121 7.86 5.58 -3.71
C HIS A 121 8.54 6.62 -2.82
N GLY A 122 9.60 6.21 -2.11
CA GLY A 122 10.42 7.10 -1.30
C GLY A 122 11.80 7.33 -1.92
N VAL A 123 12.19 8.58 -2.13
CA VAL A 123 13.54 8.93 -2.58
C VAL A 123 14.27 9.63 -1.46
N SER A 124 15.39 9.06 -1.03
CA SER A 124 16.34 9.76 -0.16
C SER A 124 17.27 10.60 -1.04
N THR A 125 17.08 11.92 -0.98
CA THR A 125 17.74 12.85 -1.91
C THR A 125 19.16 13.22 -1.48
N SER A 126 19.69 12.68 -0.38
CA SER A 126 21.04 13.00 0.10
C SER A 126 21.55 11.92 1.06
N VAL A 127 22.01 10.77 0.58
CA VAL A 127 22.51 9.74 1.53
C VAL A 127 23.86 10.10 2.15
N GLN A 128 24.59 11.08 1.62
CA GLN A 128 25.87 11.56 2.14
C GLN A 128 25.77 12.51 3.35
N VAL A 129 24.58 12.94 3.74
CA VAL A 129 24.39 13.82 4.90
C VAL A 129 23.93 13.05 6.13
N ASP A 130 24.08 13.67 7.29
CA ASP A 130 23.61 13.15 8.56
C ASP A 130 22.14 12.69 8.46
N PRO A 131 21.79 11.52 9.02
CA PRO A 131 20.42 11.02 9.16
C PRO A 131 19.36 12.09 9.49
N SER A 132 19.68 13.02 10.39
CA SER A 132 18.78 14.07 10.88
C SER A 132 18.41 15.11 9.81
N VAL A 133 19.35 15.48 8.93
CA VAL A 133 19.18 16.55 7.91
C VAL A 133 18.87 16.02 6.51
N ARG A 134 18.79 14.70 6.34
CA ARG A 134 18.54 14.03 5.06
C ARG A 134 17.17 14.41 4.48
N GLY A 135 17.17 14.92 3.25
CA GLY A 135 15.94 15.15 2.50
C GLY A 135 15.32 13.82 2.05
N VAL A 136 14.02 13.66 2.29
CA VAL A 136 13.25 12.51 1.81
C VAL A 136 12.04 13.04 1.05
N ARG A 137 11.78 12.49 -0.12
CA ARG A 137 10.59 12.78 -0.92
C ARG A 137 9.77 11.52 -1.03
N TYR A 138 8.47 11.65 -0.86
CA TYR A 138 7.53 10.55 -1.03
C TYR A 138 6.58 10.88 -2.17
N GLY A 139 6.27 9.88 -2.98
CA GLY A 139 5.25 9.96 -4.02
C GLY A 139 4.29 8.80 -3.87
N LYS A 140 2.99 9.08 -3.76
CA LYS A 140 1.96 8.05 -3.89
C LYS A 140 1.97 7.54 -5.33
N ILE A 141 2.00 6.22 -5.49
CA ILE A 141 1.89 5.57 -6.78
C ILE A 141 0.41 5.49 -7.13
N LEU A 142 0.07 6.09 -8.27
CA LEU A 142 -1.27 6.01 -8.83
C LEU A 142 -1.47 4.64 -9.48
N SER A 143 -2.57 3.98 -9.13
CA SER A 143 -2.97 2.67 -9.64
C SER A 143 -4.48 2.62 -9.83
N GLY A 144 -5.00 1.53 -10.42
CA GLY A 144 -6.45 1.34 -10.53
C GLY A 144 -7.20 1.29 -9.19
N ASN A 145 -6.49 1.16 -8.06
CA ASN A 145 -7.08 1.17 -6.72
C ASN A 145 -7.46 2.58 -6.25
N ASN A 146 -6.72 3.61 -6.67
CA ASN A 146 -6.87 5.00 -6.19
C ASN A 146 -7.05 6.03 -7.32
N THR A 147 -7.21 5.55 -8.56
CA THR A 147 -7.48 6.37 -9.73
C THR A 147 -8.49 5.72 -10.67
N THR A 148 -9.22 6.55 -11.42
CA THR A 148 -10.18 6.16 -12.45
C THR A 148 -9.80 6.88 -13.73
N ILE A 149 -10.18 6.29 -14.85
CA ILE A 149 -9.97 6.87 -16.16
C ILE A 149 -11.34 7.33 -16.65
N ASP A 150 -11.49 8.62 -16.90
CA ASP A 150 -12.75 9.14 -17.44
C ASP A 150 -12.96 8.73 -18.91
N SER A 151 -14.15 9.02 -19.44
CA SER A 151 -14.51 8.71 -20.83
C SER A 151 -13.58 9.31 -21.90
N ASN A 152 -12.74 10.29 -21.56
CA ASN A 152 -11.77 10.92 -22.44
C ASN A 152 -10.33 10.43 -22.20
N GLY A 153 -10.11 9.49 -21.29
CA GLY A 153 -8.79 8.95 -20.98
C GLY A 153 -8.02 9.71 -19.91
N PHE A 154 -8.61 10.70 -19.23
CA PHE A 154 -7.93 11.42 -18.15
C PHE A 154 -7.95 10.62 -16.85
N VAL A 155 -6.77 10.51 -16.22
CA VAL A 155 -6.63 9.91 -14.88
C VAL A 155 -7.13 10.91 -13.84
N LYS A 156 -8.14 10.51 -13.07
CA LYS A 156 -8.69 11.28 -11.96
C LYS A 156 -8.47 10.54 -10.65
N ALA A 157 -8.36 11.29 -9.55
CA ALA A 157 -8.45 10.71 -8.21
C ALA A 157 -9.78 9.94 -8.14
N ALA A 158 -9.68 8.67 -7.79
CA ALA A 158 -10.85 7.82 -7.71
C ALA A 158 -10.89 7.14 -6.38
N SER A 159 -12.13 6.87 -6.01
CA SER A 159 -12.55 6.20 -4.80
C SER A 159 -12.91 7.17 -3.67
N PRO A 160 -13.98 6.85 -2.93
CA PRO A 160 -15.08 5.94 -3.30
C PRO A 160 -15.97 6.53 -4.42
N ILE A 161 -16.37 5.74 -5.42
CA ILE A 161 -17.22 6.17 -6.55
C ILE A 161 -18.40 5.21 -6.76
N VAL A 162 -19.59 5.79 -6.94
CA VAL A 162 -20.82 5.12 -7.38
C VAL A 162 -21.20 5.60 -8.78
N GLN A 163 -21.45 4.66 -9.68
CA GLN A 163 -22.01 4.90 -11.01
C GLN A 163 -23.53 4.79 -10.92
N LEU A 164 -24.23 5.92 -11.08
CA LEU A 164 -25.69 5.99 -11.04
C LEU A 164 -26.27 5.80 -12.44
N PHE A 165 -27.03 4.73 -12.65
CA PHE A 165 -27.82 4.47 -13.85
C PHE A 165 -29.30 4.80 -13.60
N ALA A 166 -30.13 4.73 -14.65
CA ALA A 166 -31.55 5.01 -14.54
C ALA A 166 -32.33 3.95 -13.72
N ASP A 167 -31.77 2.77 -13.53
CA ASP A 167 -32.41 1.58 -12.95
C ASP A 167 -31.56 0.85 -11.90
N LYS A 168 -30.28 1.22 -11.76
CA LYS A 168 -29.34 0.56 -10.83
C LYS A 168 -28.18 1.49 -10.45
N ILE A 169 -27.35 0.99 -9.54
CA ILE A 169 -26.02 1.54 -9.27
C ILE A 169 -24.96 0.45 -9.45
N ASP A 170 -23.78 0.83 -9.91
CA ASP A 170 -22.57 0.01 -9.81
C ASP A 170 -21.54 0.78 -8.97
N ALA A 171 -20.96 0.18 -7.94
CA ALA A 171 -20.07 0.85 -6.99
C ALA A 171 -18.70 0.15 -6.96
N ASN A 172 -17.64 0.93 -6.73
CA ASN A 172 -16.31 0.34 -6.52
C ASN A 172 -16.16 -0.21 -5.08
N GLN A 173 -15.08 -0.96 -4.82
CA GLN A 173 -14.89 -1.67 -3.55
C GLN A 173 -15.00 -0.76 -2.31
N GLU A 174 -14.39 0.43 -2.34
CA GLU A 174 -14.44 1.37 -1.21
C GLU A 174 -15.83 2.00 -1.05
N ALA A 175 -16.56 2.28 -2.15
CA ALA A 175 -17.92 2.78 -2.05
C ALA A 175 -18.86 1.70 -1.48
N LEU A 176 -18.62 0.42 -1.80
CA LEU A 176 -19.39 -0.70 -1.24
C LEU A 176 -19.23 -0.84 0.28
N GLU A 177 -18.15 -0.33 0.88
CA GLU A 177 -17.97 -0.33 2.35
C GLU A 177 -18.99 0.56 3.07
N GLN A 178 -19.59 1.54 2.36
CA GLN A 178 -20.70 2.36 2.88
C GLN A 178 -22.06 1.65 2.73
N GLU A 179 -22.12 0.53 2.01
CA GLU A 179 -23.36 -0.18 1.67
C GLU A 179 -24.44 0.74 1.03
N PRO A 180 -24.13 1.44 -0.08
CA PRO A 180 -25.02 2.41 -0.67
C PRO A 180 -26.32 1.78 -1.17
N ILE A 181 -27.43 2.46 -0.93
CA ILE A 181 -28.77 1.99 -1.32
C ILE A 181 -29.33 2.91 -2.41
N PHE A 182 -29.66 2.32 -3.55
CA PHE A 182 -30.30 3.02 -4.66
C PHE A 182 -31.83 3.02 -4.52
N GLU A 183 -32.43 4.19 -4.74
CA GLU A 183 -33.88 4.32 -4.89
C GLU A 183 -34.21 5.25 -6.06
N LYS A 184 -35.12 4.80 -6.93
CA LYS A 184 -35.72 5.64 -7.97
C LYS A 184 -37.10 6.12 -7.49
N VAL A 185 -37.23 7.42 -7.28
CA VAL A 185 -38.46 8.04 -6.79
C VAL A 185 -39.44 8.32 -7.94
N ASP A 186 -38.93 8.83 -9.06
CA ASP A 186 -39.71 9.14 -10.27
C ASP A 186 -38.78 9.18 -11.50
N VAL A 187 -39.33 9.49 -12.68
CA VAL A 187 -38.57 9.72 -13.91
C VAL A 187 -37.54 10.83 -13.67
N GLY A 188 -36.27 10.46 -13.83
CA GLY A 188 -35.15 11.35 -13.62
C GLY A 188 -34.96 11.79 -12.17
N HIS A 189 -35.54 11.12 -11.18
CA HIS A 189 -35.36 11.45 -9.76
C HIS A 189 -34.86 10.22 -8.98
N TYR A 190 -33.63 10.34 -8.47
CA TYR A 190 -32.91 9.26 -7.80
C TYR A 190 -32.41 9.69 -6.43
N LEU A 191 -32.39 8.75 -5.50
CA LEU A 191 -31.78 8.87 -4.19
C LEU A 191 -30.70 7.82 -4.03
N LEU A 192 -29.55 8.25 -3.53
CA LEU A 192 -28.46 7.39 -3.09
C LEU A 192 -28.33 7.54 -1.57
N LYS A 193 -28.84 6.54 -0.86
CA LYS A 193 -28.95 6.50 0.61
C LYS A 193 -27.81 5.68 1.21
N ASN A 194 -27.66 5.78 2.53
CA ASN A 194 -26.63 5.08 3.29
C ASN A 194 -25.22 5.41 2.76
N THR A 195 -24.94 6.70 2.61
CA THR A 195 -23.62 7.21 2.21
C THR A 195 -23.16 8.29 3.19
N ASP A 196 -21.87 8.54 3.25
CA ASP A 196 -21.29 9.65 4.03
C ASP A 196 -21.34 11.00 3.28
N GLY A 197 -22.09 11.05 2.17
CA GLY A 197 -22.28 12.24 1.35
C GLY A 197 -21.22 12.43 0.27
N PHE A 198 -21.16 13.62 -0.32
CA PHE A 198 -20.23 13.92 -1.40
C PHE A 198 -18.77 14.00 -0.92
N SER A 199 -17.85 13.70 -1.83
CA SER A 199 -16.42 13.91 -1.60
C SER A 199 -16.12 15.38 -1.28
N GLU A 200 -15.36 15.62 -0.21
CA GLU A 200 -14.88 16.95 0.19
C GLU A 200 -13.63 17.40 -0.59
N ASN A 201 -13.01 16.48 -1.35
CA ASN A 201 -11.73 16.71 -2.01
C ASN A 201 -11.85 16.55 -3.53
N GLY A 202 -11.95 17.67 -4.26
CA GLY A 202 -11.92 17.69 -5.73
C GLY A 202 -13.30 17.61 -6.37
N TRP A 203 -13.54 16.61 -7.23
CA TRP A 203 -14.78 16.43 -7.98
C TRP A 203 -15.76 15.49 -7.26
N TYR A 204 -17.05 15.68 -7.48
CA TYR A 204 -18.11 14.87 -6.85
C TYR A 204 -19.23 14.41 -7.80
N ILE A 205 -19.48 15.10 -8.92
CA ILE A 205 -20.41 14.66 -9.99
C ILE A 205 -19.72 14.77 -11.35
N GLU A 206 -19.76 13.71 -12.15
CA GLU A 206 -19.41 13.74 -13.57
C GLU A 206 -20.61 13.26 -14.40
N MET A 207 -21.07 14.14 -15.30
CA MET A 207 -22.23 13.86 -16.17
C MET A 207 -21.83 13.08 -17.42
N PRO A 208 -22.70 12.21 -17.95
CA PRO A 208 -22.40 11.47 -19.17
C PRO A 208 -22.36 12.42 -20.38
N LYS A 209 -21.30 12.31 -21.17
CA LYS A 209 -21.06 13.13 -22.38
C LYS A 209 -21.12 12.29 -23.67
N ASP A 210 -21.53 12.91 -24.76
CA ASP A 210 -21.42 12.34 -26.10
C ASP A 210 -19.99 12.47 -26.67
N ALA A 211 -19.76 11.94 -27.87
CA ALA A 211 -18.46 11.99 -28.54
C ALA A 211 -17.98 13.41 -28.89
N ASN A 212 -18.87 14.39 -28.87
CA ASN A 212 -18.57 15.81 -29.13
C ASN A 212 -18.36 16.59 -27.82
N GLY A 213 -18.43 15.92 -26.66
CA GLY A 213 -18.28 16.55 -25.35
C GLY A 213 -19.56 17.16 -24.78
N ASN A 214 -20.71 17.01 -25.44
CA ASN A 214 -21.98 17.55 -24.92
C ASN A 214 -22.50 16.66 -23.81
N VAL A 215 -22.88 17.26 -22.68
CA VAL A 215 -23.61 16.55 -21.61
C VAL A 215 -24.96 16.05 -22.14
N LEU A 216 -25.32 14.81 -21.81
CA LEU A 216 -26.53 14.17 -22.32
C LEU A 216 -27.80 14.57 -21.55
N VAL A 217 -27.65 14.87 -20.27
CA VAL A 217 -28.71 15.31 -19.36
C VAL A 217 -28.21 16.49 -18.53
N ALA A 218 -29.12 17.38 -18.15
CA ALA A 218 -28.83 18.38 -17.11
C ALA A 218 -29.06 17.73 -15.74
N VAL A 219 -28.21 18.03 -14.76
CA VAL A 219 -28.27 17.40 -13.44
C VAL A 219 -28.40 18.47 -12.37
N GLN A 220 -29.37 18.30 -11.48
CA GLN A 220 -29.46 18.99 -10.20
C GLN A 220 -29.20 17.97 -9.11
N TYR A 221 -28.48 18.37 -8.08
CA TYR A 221 -28.15 17.48 -6.98
C TYR A 221 -28.09 18.25 -5.68
N GLN A 222 -28.38 17.57 -4.58
CA GLN A 222 -28.20 18.08 -3.24
C GLN A 222 -27.88 16.93 -2.28
N GLN A 223 -27.17 17.27 -1.20
CA GLN A 223 -26.98 16.38 -0.07
C GLN A 223 -27.97 16.77 1.02
N LEU A 224 -28.75 15.80 1.49
CA LEU A 224 -29.72 15.97 2.57
C LEU A 224 -29.03 15.90 3.94
N GLU A 225 -29.75 16.26 5.00
CA GLU A 225 -29.22 16.28 6.38
C GLU A 225 -28.73 14.92 6.86
N ASP A 226 -29.29 13.83 6.34
CA ASP A 226 -28.92 12.44 6.63
C ASP A 226 -27.80 11.91 5.71
N ASN A 227 -27.13 12.80 4.96
CA ASN A 227 -26.13 12.50 3.93
C ASN A 227 -26.66 11.71 2.72
N THR A 228 -27.99 11.54 2.57
CA THR A 228 -28.57 11.03 1.33
C THR A 228 -28.26 12.01 0.20
N ILE A 229 -27.79 11.48 -0.93
CA ILE A 229 -27.57 12.26 -2.14
C ILE A 229 -28.81 12.16 -3.03
N GLU A 230 -29.47 13.28 -3.26
CA GLU A 230 -30.58 13.39 -4.20
C GLU A 230 -30.05 13.88 -5.55
N VAL A 231 -30.39 13.16 -6.63
CA VAL A 231 -30.01 13.49 -8.00
C VAL A 231 -31.26 13.59 -8.87
N LYS A 232 -31.45 14.74 -9.50
CA LYS A 232 -32.49 15.00 -10.48
C LYS A 232 -31.88 15.25 -11.85
N THR A 233 -32.38 14.54 -12.84
CA THR A 233 -31.92 14.59 -14.23
C THR A 233 -33.05 15.12 -15.11
N LEU A 234 -32.70 16.09 -15.94
CA LEU A 234 -33.66 16.89 -16.70
C LEU A 234 -33.21 17.04 -18.16
N ALA A 235 -34.17 17.29 -19.03
CA ALA A 235 -33.87 17.76 -20.37
C ALA A 235 -33.14 19.11 -20.30
N LYS A 236 -32.30 19.37 -21.30
CA LYS A 236 -31.59 20.64 -21.45
C LYS A 236 -32.52 21.68 -22.06
N LYS A 237 -32.46 22.92 -21.59
CA LYS A 237 -33.13 24.09 -22.17
C LYS A 237 -32.08 25.13 -22.50
N PHE A 238 -32.19 25.74 -23.68
CA PHE A 238 -31.40 26.92 -24.01
C PHE A 238 -32.06 28.13 -23.35
N ASP A 239 -31.28 28.86 -22.58
CA ASP A 239 -31.68 30.15 -22.03
C ASP A 239 -31.33 31.24 -23.05
N GLU A 240 -32.35 31.86 -23.63
CA GLU A 240 -32.19 32.86 -24.69
C GLU A 240 -31.57 34.18 -24.18
N GLU A 241 -31.66 34.46 -22.87
CA GLU A 241 -31.13 35.69 -22.29
C GLU A 241 -29.63 35.59 -22.03
N THR A 242 -29.20 34.48 -21.42
CA THR A 242 -27.79 34.24 -21.06
C THR A 242 -27.00 33.54 -22.16
N GLY A 243 -27.69 32.82 -23.05
CA GLY A 243 -27.08 31.91 -24.03
C GLY A 243 -26.64 30.57 -23.43
N ASP A 244 -26.97 30.30 -22.16
CA ASP A 244 -26.54 29.10 -21.45
C ASP A 244 -27.46 27.91 -21.70
N ILE A 245 -26.93 26.70 -21.49
CA ILE A 245 -27.72 25.48 -21.45
C ILE A 245 -28.04 25.16 -20.00
N VAL A 246 -29.31 25.33 -19.62
CA VAL A 246 -29.82 25.16 -18.25
C VAL A 246 -30.71 23.93 -18.11
N PRO A 247 -30.93 23.41 -16.89
CA PRO A 247 -31.90 22.34 -16.65
C PRO A 247 -33.34 22.79 -16.93
N ASN A 248 -34.09 21.99 -17.68
CA ASN A 248 -35.52 22.21 -17.91
C ASN A 248 -36.35 21.56 -16.79
N LEU A 249 -36.70 22.35 -15.78
CA LEU A 249 -37.47 21.92 -14.60
C LEU A 249 -38.80 21.24 -14.93
N GLU A 250 -39.41 21.54 -16.08
CA GLU A 250 -40.70 20.99 -16.51
C GLU A 250 -40.56 19.64 -17.25
N LYS A 251 -39.33 19.25 -17.60
CA LYS A 251 -39.06 18.04 -18.38
C LYS A 251 -38.04 17.14 -17.67
N PRO A 252 -38.44 16.45 -16.59
CA PRO A 252 -37.66 15.37 -16.02
C PRO A 252 -37.31 14.34 -17.10
N ARG A 253 -36.09 13.81 -17.06
CA ARG A 253 -35.61 12.87 -18.06
C ARG A 253 -34.63 11.92 -17.42
N ASP A 254 -34.94 10.62 -17.50
CA ASP A 254 -34.03 9.58 -17.04
C ASP A 254 -32.65 9.62 -17.72
N ILE A 255 -31.65 9.14 -17.00
CA ILE A 255 -30.31 8.89 -17.53
C ILE A 255 -30.43 7.96 -18.76
N PRO A 256 -29.84 8.29 -19.91
CA PRO A 256 -29.96 7.45 -21.10
C PRO A 256 -29.44 6.03 -20.87
N ALA A 257 -30.08 5.05 -21.50
CA ALA A 257 -29.67 3.65 -21.40
C ALA A 257 -28.18 3.46 -21.78
N GLY A 258 -27.46 2.67 -20.97
CA GLY A 258 -26.02 2.43 -21.15
C GLY A 258 -25.12 3.61 -20.77
N ARG A 259 -25.66 4.65 -20.13
CA ARG A 259 -24.93 5.79 -19.58
C ARG A 259 -25.20 5.90 -18.08
N TRP A 260 -24.29 6.55 -17.37
CA TRP A 260 -24.35 6.76 -15.94
C TRP A 260 -23.83 8.14 -15.55
N ILE A 261 -24.10 8.56 -14.33
CA ILE A 261 -23.47 9.69 -13.65
C ILE A 261 -22.47 9.11 -12.66
N ASP A 262 -21.21 9.52 -12.71
CA ASP A 262 -20.26 9.16 -11.64
C ASP A 262 -20.47 10.10 -10.45
N ILE A 263 -20.70 9.51 -9.27
CA ILE A 263 -20.86 10.19 -7.99
C ILE A 263 -19.70 9.80 -7.10
N ARG A 264 -18.86 10.77 -6.71
CA ARG A 264 -17.77 10.50 -5.76
C ARG A 264 -18.23 10.75 -4.33
N LEU A 265 -18.12 9.73 -3.51
CA LEU A 265 -18.52 9.77 -2.10
C LEU A 265 -17.38 10.29 -1.23
N LYS A 266 -17.72 10.70 -0.02
CA LYS A 266 -16.76 10.99 1.05
C LYS A 266 -15.99 9.71 1.41
N GLU A 267 -14.68 9.84 1.57
CA GLU A 267 -13.83 8.73 2.04
C GLU A 267 -14.19 8.41 3.49
N LEU A 268 -14.36 7.11 3.79
CA LEU A 268 -14.51 6.67 5.17
C LEU A 268 -13.22 6.99 5.95
N PRO A 269 -13.32 7.38 7.24
CA PRO A 269 -12.14 7.58 8.06
C PRO A 269 -11.34 6.28 8.11
N LYS A 270 -10.10 6.35 7.62
CA LYS A 270 -9.18 5.21 7.61
C LYS A 270 -8.84 4.88 9.06
N SER A 271 -9.01 3.61 9.44
CA SER A 271 -8.70 3.14 10.80
C SER A 271 -7.27 3.55 11.17
N GLU A 272 -7.15 4.46 12.15
CA GLU A 272 -5.89 4.77 12.79
C GLU A 272 -5.55 3.58 13.70
N ILE A 273 -4.42 2.92 13.44
CA ILE A 273 -3.88 1.95 14.39
C ILE A 273 -3.36 2.78 15.56
N GLU A 274 -4.08 2.77 16.69
CA GLU A 274 -3.55 3.29 17.95
C GLU A 274 -2.31 2.47 18.32
N ILE A 275 -1.13 3.04 18.08
CA ILE A 275 0.11 2.49 18.59
C ILE A 275 0.09 2.75 20.10
N SER A 276 -0.41 1.79 20.86
CA SER A 276 -0.23 1.79 22.31
C SER A 276 1.29 1.77 22.59
N ASN A 277 1.84 2.93 22.95
CA ASN A 277 3.21 3.07 23.43
C ASN A 277 3.40 2.50 24.85
N THR A 278 2.43 1.76 25.36
CA THR A 278 2.55 1.12 26.67
C THR A 278 3.62 0.03 26.56
N PRO A 279 4.76 0.15 27.27
CA PRO A 279 5.75 -0.92 27.30
C PRO A 279 5.07 -2.23 27.69
N PRO A 280 5.51 -3.39 27.19
CA PRO A 280 4.91 -4.69 27.54
C PRO A 280 4.79 -4.92 29.06
N GLU A 281 5.63 -4.27 29.86
CA GLU A 281 5.63 -4.30 31.33
C GLU A 281 4.50 -3.50 31.99
N PHE A 282 3.85 -2.57 31.29
CA PHE A 282 2.75 -1.74 31.81
C PHE A 282 1.36 -2.19 31.32
N GLN A 283 1.28 -3.24 30.50
CA GLN A 283 0.00 -3.89 30.24
C GLN A 283 -0.42 -4.60 31.54
N GLN A 284 -1.60 -4.28 32.08
CA GLN A 284 -2.15 -4.98 33.24
C GLN A 284 -2.31 -6.47 32.89
N THR A 285 -1.30 -7.27 33.20
CA THR A 285 -1.42 -8.71 33.15
C THR A 285 -2.39 -9.15 34.25
N ASN A 286 -3.05 -10.29 34.05
CA ASN A 286 -3.92 -10.89 35.06
C ASN A 286 -3.20 -11.13 36.41
N LEU A 287 -1.86 -11.10 36.43
CA LEU A 287 -1.06 -11.10 37.67
C LEU A 287 -1.21 -9.81 38.48
N ALA A 288 -1.31 -8.63 37.86
CA ALA A 288 -1.48 -7.37 38.58
C ALA A 288 -2.84 -7.32 39.32
N LYS A 289 -3.90 -7.84 38.68
CA LYS A 289 -5.21 -8.05 39.33
C LYS A 289 -5.16 -9.09 40.43
N ALA A 290 -4.48 -10.23 40.21
CA ALA A 290 -4.38 -11.31 41.20
C ALA A 290 -3.59 -10.89 42.45
N VAL A 291 -2.56 -10.04 42.31
CA VAL A 291 -1.80 -9.52 43.44
C VAL A 291 -2.60 -8.47 44.22
N GLU A 292 -3.40 -7.63 43.54
CA GLU A 292 -4.28 -6.66 44.19
C GLU A 292 -5.44 -7.34 44.96
N GLU A 293 -5.95 -8.47 44.46
CA GLU A 293 -6.95 -9.30 45.15
C GLU A 293 -6.36 -10.03 46.37
N ALA A 294 -5.15 -10.58 46.25
CA ALA A 294 -4.45 -11.22 47.38
C ALA A 294 -4.08 -10.23 48.49
N LEU A 295 -3.74 -8.98 48.14
CA LEU A 295 -3.45 -7.91 49.10
C LEU A 295 -4.69 -7.38 49.83
N LYS A 296 -5.90 -7.60 49.28
CA LYS A 296 -7.16 -7.30 49.98
C LYS A 296 -7.51 -8.38 51.00
N ASP A 297 -7.24 -9.65 50.69
CA ASP A 297 -7.54 -10.79 51.58
C ASP A 297 -6.65 -10.82 52.83
N ASP A 298 -5.38 -10.38 52.73
CA ASP A 298 -4.45 -10.30 53.87
C ASP A 298 -4.75 -9.12 54.82
N SER A 299 -5.73 -8.27 54.51
CA SER A 299 -6.16 -7.15 55.36
C SER A 299 -7.42 -7.42 56.19
N GLU A 300 -8.02 -8.60 56.05
CA GLU A 300 -9.22 -9.03 56.81
C GLU A 300 -8.98 -10.25 57.74
N GLN A 301 -7.75 -10.48 58.22
CA GLN A 301 -7.47 -11.37 59.37
C GLN A 301 -6.87 -10.64 60.58
#